data_AF-A0A969MNL7-F1
#
_entry.id   AF-A0A969MNL7-F1
#
_cell.length_a   1.000
_cell.length_b   1.000
_cell.length_c   1.000
_cell.angle_alpha   90.00
_cell.angle_beta   90.00
_cell.angle_gamma   90.00
#
_symmetry.space_group_name_H-M   'P 1'
#
loop_
_entity.id
_entity.type
_entity.pdbx_description
1 polymer ?
#
loop_
_entity_poly.entity_id
_entity_poly.type
_entity_poly.pdbx_seq_one_letter_code
_entity_poly.pdbx_strand_id
1 'polypeptide(L)'
;MAKKIKFMKGSSRLTVKFVQAGTNKILFEIKDRDWMNIGELFTDHYVDQLLKQTYGHDAAKLEKIGKVIVLVTGEYDPIAG
;
A
#
# COMPACT_ATOMS: atom_id res chain seq x y z
N MET A 1 23.62 -17.63 24.57
CA MET A 1 22.69 -16.47 24.64
C MET A 1 22.10 -16.25 23.26
N ALA A 2 20.78 -16.09 23.13
CA ALA A 2 20.16 -15.82 21.83
C ALA A 2 20.50 -14.41 21.37
N LYS A 3 21.01 -14.27 20.13
CA LYS A 3 21.34 -12.98 19.52
C LYS A 3 20.05 -12.16 19.41
N LYS A 4 19.99 -10.97 20.02
CA LYS A 4 18.82 -10.08 19.91
C LYS A 4 18.83 -9.42 18.53
N ILE A 5 17.85 -9.76 17.71
CA ILE A 5 17.61 -9.08 16.42
C ILE A 5 16.70 -7.88 16.70
N LYS A 6 17.10 -6.70 16.23
CA LYS A 6 16.26 -5.50 16.20
C LYS A 6 15.87 -5.20 14.77
N PHE A 7 14.65 -4.74 14.52
CA PHE A 7 14.24 -4.26 13.20
C PHE A 7 14.32 -2.73 13.19
N MET A 8 15.02 -2.15 12.20
CA MET A 8 15.04 -0.70 11.99
C MET A 8 14.47 -0.36 10.63
N LYS A 9 13.78 0.77 10.54
CA LYS A 9 13.19 1.24 9.28
C LYS A 9 14.32 1.60 8.33
N GLY A 10 14.40 0.95 7.17
CA GLY A 10 15.48 1.16 6.21
C GLY A 10 15.38 2.50 5.49
N SER A 11 14.15 2.99 5.28
CA SER A 11 13.86 4.25 4.59
C SER A 11 12.73 5.00 5.27
N SER A 12 12.77 6.34 5.28
CA SER A 12 11.63 7.15 5.70
C SER A 12 10.42 6.97 4.77
N ARG A 13 10.66 6.57 3.52
CA ARG A 13 9.66 6.43 2.46
C ARG A 13 8.66 5.31 2.76
N LEU A 14 7.42 5.54 2.35
CA LEU A 14 6.31 4.59 2.46
C LEU A 14 5.85 4.16 1.08
N THR A 15 5.41 2.91 1.01
CA THR A 15 4.76 2.35 -0.18
C THR A 15 3.30 2.15 0.12
N VAL A 16 2.43 2.62 -0.77
CA VAL A 16 0.97 2.40 -0.69
C VAL A 16 0.59 1.34 -1.69
N LYS A 17 -0.10 0.29 -1.23
CA LYS A 17 -0.55 -0.82 -2.07
C LYS A 17 -2.06 -0.88 -2.09
N PHE A 18 -2.62 -0.97 -3.29
CA PHE A 18 -4.04 -1.24 -3.50
C PHE A 18 -4.18 -2.72 -3.82
N VAL A 19 -4.91 -3.44 -2.99
CA VAL A 19 -4.97 -4.90 -3.01
C VAL A 19 -6.43 -5.35 -3.14
N GLN A 20 -6.69 -6.33 -3.99
CA GLN A 20 -8.00 -6.94 -4.09
C GLN A 20 -8.25 -7.86 -2.87
N ALA A 21 -9.31 -7.59 -2.11
CA ALA A 21 -9.57 -8.25 -0.82
C ALA A 21 -9.74 -9.77 -0.91
N GLY A 22 -10.28 -10.28 -2.02
CA GLY A 22 -10.57 -11.70 -2.19
C GLY A 22 -9.38 -12.54 -2.66
N THR A 23 -8.39 -11.93 -3.31
CA THR A 23 -7.29 -12.65 -3.98
C THR A 23 -5.91 -12.25 -3.47
N ASN A 24 -5.83 -11.22 -2.63
CA ASN A 24 -4.59 -10.56 -2.24
C ASN A 24 -3.74 -10.09 -3.42
N LYS A 25 -4.34 -9.96 -4.62
CA LYS A 25 -3.65 -9.47 -5.81
C LYS A 25 -3.39 -7.98 -5.66
N ILE A 26 -2.12 -7.57 -5.81
CA ILE A 26 -1.75 -6.17 -5.89
C ILE A 26 -2.29 -5.63 -7.22
N LEU A 27 -3.17 -4.64 -7.13
CA LEU A 27 -3.73 -3.92 -8.27
C LEU A 27 -2.68 -2.93 -8.80
N PHE A 28 -2.19 -2.09 -7.91
CA PHE A 28 -1.08 -1.18 -8.16
C PHE A 28 -0.43 -0.76 -6.84
N GLU A 29 0.78 -0.23 -6.96
CA GLU A 29 1.55 0.30 -5.85
C GLU A 29 2.07 1.70 -6.17
N ILE A 30 2.08 2.55 -5.17
CA ILE A 30 2.63 3.89 -5.22
C ILE A 30 3.84 3.91 -4.29
N LYS A 31 5.03 4.00 -4.87
CA LYS A 31 6.31 3.98 -4.13
C LYS A 31 6.73 5.37 -3.69
N ASP A 32 7.71 5.40 -2.80
CA ASP A 32 8.50 6.58 -2.47
C ASP A 32 7.70 7.77 -1.93
N ARG A 33 6.62 7.51 -1.18
CA ARG A 33 5.85 8.57 -0.53
C ARG A 33 6.55 9.01 0.75
N ASP A 34 6.91 10.29 0.78
CA ASP A 34 7.50 11.01 1.92
C ASP A 34 6.49 11.92 2.63
N TRP A 35 5.39 12.27 1.96
CA TRP A 35 4.36 13.19 2.43
C TRP A 35 3.19 12.55 3.17
N MET A 36 3.29 11.26 3.51
CA MET A 36 2.18 10.52 4.11
C MET A 36 2.66 9.75 5.34
N ASN A 37 1.86 9.74 6.40
CA ASN A 37 2.16 9.00 7.63
C ASN A 37 1.51 7.60 7.63
N ILE A 38 2.16 6.62 8.27
CA ILE A 38 1.54 5.31 8.53
C ILE A 38 0.34 5.54 9.46
N GLY A 39 -0.88 5.35 8.97
CA GLY A 39 -2.12 5.55 9.72
C GLY A 39 -2.97 6.73 9.25
N GLU A 40 -2.47 7.57 8.33
CA GLU A 40 -3.33 8.54 7.62
C GLU A 40 -4.28 7.79 6.68
N LEU A 41 -5.58 8.10 6.80
CA LEU A 41 -6.61 7.51 5.95
C LEU A 41 -6.58 8.16 4.56
N PHE A 42 -6.57 7.32 3.53
CA PHE A 42 -7.00 7.75 2.21
C PHE A 42 -8.51 7.99 2.24
N THR A 43 -8.93 9.17 1.78
CA THR A 43 -10.35 9.47 1.60
C THR A 43 -10.93 8.63 0.46
N ASP A 44 -12.21 8.30 0.56
CA ASP A 44 -12.92 7.53 -0.48
C ASP A 44 -12.80 8.17 -1.86
N HIS A 45 -12.85 9.51 -1.93
CA HIS A 45 -12.69 10.27 -3.16
C HIS A 45 -11.32 10.05 -3.81
N TYR A 46 -10.25 10.02 -3.01
CA TYR A 46 -8.90 9.85 -3.53
C TYR A 46 -8.68 8.42 -4.03
N VAL A 47 -9.21 7.42 -3.32
CA VAL A 47 -9.19 6.01 -3.75
C VAL A 47 -9.93 5.83 -5.07
N ASP A 48 -11.11 6.43 -5.21
CA ASP A 48 -11.91 6.39 -6.44
C ASP A 48 -11.16 7.00 -7.64
N GLN A 49 -10.59 8.20 -7.47
CA GLN A 49 -9.84 8.85 -8.54
C GLN A 49 -8.62 8.04 -8.98
N LEU A 50 -7.84 7.49 -8.03
CA LEU A 50 -6.67 6.69 -8.35
C LEU A 50 -7.01 5.40 -9.11
N LEU A 51 -8.09 4.71 -8.70
CA LEU A 51 -8.55 3.51 -9.40
C LEU A 51 -8.97 3.83 -10.84
N LYS A 52 -9.74 4.91 -11.03
CA LYS A 52 -10.17 5.38 -12.36
C LYS A 52 -9.01 5.84 -13.23
N GLN A 53 -8.01 6.50 -12.65
CA GLN A 53 -6.82 6.92 -13.40
C GLN A 53 -5.99 5.71 -13.85
N THR A 54 -5.89 4.68 -13.00
CA THR A 54 -5.07 3.48 -13.27
C THR A 54 -5.73 2.52 -14.26
N TYR A 55 -7.04 2.29 -14.13
CA TYR A 55 -7.78 1.30 -14.92
C TYR A 55 -8.72 1.92 -15.98
N GLY A 56 -8.80 3.25 -16.04
CA GLY A 56 -9.74 4.00 -16.87
C GLY A 56 -11.12 4.14 -16.23
N HIS A 57 -12.02 4.85 -16.92
CA HIS A 57 -13.42 5.05 -16.50
C HIS A 57 -14.35 3.88 -16.90
N ASP A 58 -13.80 2.71 -17.22
CA ASP A 58 -14.54 1.53 -17.65
C ASP A 58 -15.18 0.83 -16.44
N ALA A 59 -16.48 1.03 -16.26
CA ALA A 59 -17.25 0.47 -15.15
C ALA A 59 -17.16 -1.07 -15.08
N ALA A 60 -17.15 -1.77 -16.22
CA ALA A 60 -17.13 -3.23 -16.24
C ALA A 60 -15.77 -3.79 -15.78
N LYS A 61 -14.67 -3.04 -15.97
CA LYS A 61 -13.35 -3.40 -15.41
C LYS A 61 -13.28 -3.11 -13.92
N LEU A 62 -13.80 -1.96 -13.49
CA LEU A 62 -13.79 -1.57 -12.08
C LEU A 62 -14.66 -2.50 -11.22
N GLU A 63 -15.82 -2.95 -11.72
CA GLU A 63 -16.66 -3.93 -11.01
C GLU A 63 -15.95 -5.27 -10.79
N LYS A 64 -15.15 -5.73 -11.77
CA LYS A 64 -14.38 -6.98 -11.66
C LYS A 64 -13.27 -6.91 -10.60
N ILE A 65 -12.81 -5.71 -10.24
CA ILE A 65 -11.87 -5.52 -9.13
C ILE A 65 -12.58 -5.85 -7.80
N GLY A 66 -13.85 -5.49 -7.67
CA GLY A 66 -14.62 -5.73 -6.44
C GLY A 66 -14.05 -4.96 -5.25
N LYS A 67 -13.95 -5.62 -4.09
CA LYS A 67 -13.48 -4.99 -2.85
C LYS A 67 -11.98 -4.71 -2.88
N VAL A 68 -11.60 -3.47 -2.57
CA VAL A 68 -10.20 -3.02 -2.50
C VAL A 68 -9.80 -2.73 -1.05
N ILE A 69 -8.60 -3.14 -0.69
CA ILE A 69 -7.92 -2.83 0.58
C ILE A 69 -6.74 -1.93 0.25
N VAL A 70 -6.62 -0.82 0.96
CA VAL A 70 -5.49 0.10 0.83
C VAL A 70 -4.55 -0.12 2.01
N LEU A 71 -3.28 -0.41 1.73
CA LEU A 71 -2.26 -0.72 2.72
C LEU A 71 -1.13 0.30 2.62
N VAL A 72 -0.75 0.90 3.75
CA VAL A 72 0.47 1.70 3.86
C VAL A 72 1.55 0.83 4.49
N THR A 73 2.60 0.53 3.73
CA THR A 73 3.68 -0.38 4.12
C THR A 73 4.99 0.39 4.32
N GLY A 74 5.67 0.10 5.43
CA GLY A 74 7.04 0.54 5.68
C GLY A 74 8.00 -0.65 5.61
N GLU A 75 9.20 -0.42 5.10
CA GLU A 75 10.24 -1.43 4.94
C GLU A 75 11.20 -1.40 6.14
N TYR A 76 11.46 -2.57 6.72
CA TYR A 76 12.28 -2.73 7.92
C TYR A 76 13.33 -3.81 7.69
N ASP A 77 14.57 -3.49 8.04
CA ASP A 77 15.69 -4.39 7.92
C ASP A 77 16.08 -4.95 9.29
N PRO A 78 16.42 -6.26 9.38
CA PRO A 78 16.94 -6.86 10.60
C PRO A 78 18.38 -6.42 10.82
N ILE A 79 18.64 -5.89 12.02
CA ILE A 79 19.97 -5.49 12.46
C ILE A 79 20.34 -6.38 13.64
N ALA A 80 21.45 -7.08 13.45
CA ALA A 80 22.08 -7.89 14.47
C ALA A 80 22.70 -6.97 15.52
N GLY A 81 22.16 -7.03 16.75
CA GLY A 81 22.82 -6.49 17.94
C GLY A 81 23.96 -7.35 18.43
#